data_AF-A0A9Q3C128-F1
#
_entry.id   AF-A0A9Q3C128-F1
#
_cell.length_a   1.000
_cell.length_b   1.000
_cell.length_c   1.000
_cell.angle_alpha   90.00
_cell.angle_beta   90.00
_cell.angle_gamma   90.00
#
_symmetry.space_group_name_H-M   'P 1'
#
loop_
_entity.id
_entity.type
_entity.pdbx_description
1 polymer ?
#
loop_
_entity_poly.entity_id
_entity_poly.type
_entity_poly.pdbx_seq_one_letter_code
_entity_poly.pdbx_strand_id
1 'polypeptide(L)'
;MFITGVFALSIYLDWFNACGKSTRLARIRPIMLICLNLLPSERLNPENVYVAGIIPGPKEPTALQLDYLLMPLIKELKELWQGYHFSPTSTVPSGSFICVSILTAIVDVVAMHKLTVFISHSGNHFCNFCTIQKAQIEEIGPQLLYTHSYQNHKSTIAKWLWATPKQQHSIFSEYGV
;
A
#
# COMPACT_ATOMS: atom_id res chain seq x y z
N MET A 1 8.31 14.60 -23.58
CA MET A 1 7.66 13.39 -24.15
C MET A 1 6.31 13.26 -23.46
N PHE A 2 5.22 13.67 -24.11
CA PHE A 2 3.87 13.52 -23.56
C PHE A 2 3.34 12.15 -23.97
N ILE A 3 3.21 11.25 -23.00
CA ILE A 3 2.82 9.86 -23.24
C ILE A 3 1.31 9.77 -22.99
N THR A 4 0.55 9.59 -24.05
CA THR A 4 -0.80 9.02 -23.97
C THR A 4 -0.65 7.54 -23.60
N GLY A 5 -1.37 7.05 -22.60
CA GLY A 5 -1.29 5.65 -22.20
C GLY A 5 -1.29 5.42 -20.68
N VAL A 6 -0.76 4.28 -20.27
CA VAL A 6 -0.78 3.84 -18.87
C VAL A 6 0.50 4.24 -18.15
N PHE A 7 0.36 4.99 -17.06
CA PHE A 7 1.42 5.27 -16.10
C PHE A 7 1.37 4.24 -14.97
N ALA A 8 2.43 3.47 -14.88
CA ALA A 8 2.66 2.51 -13.80
C ALA A 8 3.42 3.20 -12.68
N LEU A 9 2.87 3.15 -11.47
CA LEU A 9 3.48 3.71 -10.27
C LEU A 9 3.75 2.61 -9.23
N SER A 10 4.77 2.83 -8.41
CA SER A 10 4.93 2.15 -7.13
C SER A 10 4.54 3.08 -6.00
N ILE A 11 3.83 2.57 -4.99
CA ILE A 11 3.66 3.29 -3.73
C ILE A 11 4.78 2.92 -2.77
N TYR A 12 5.35 3.92 -2.11
CA TYR A 12 6.39 3.78 -1.11
C TYR A 12 5.90 4.28 0.24
N LEU A 13 6.05 3.45 1.27
CA LEU A 13 5.72 3.75 2.66
C LEU A 13 6.79 3.14 3.56
N ASP A 14 7.53 3.97 4.28
CA ASP A 14 8.57 3.50 5.19
C ASP A 14 8.67 4.40 6.44
N TRP A 15 9.10 3.77 7.53
CA TRP A 15 9.09 4.29 8.88
C TRP A 15 10.45 4.81 9.32
N PHE A 16 10.92 5.82 8.61
CA PHE A 16 12.21 6.41 8.93
C PHE A 16 12.17 7.37 10.12
N ASN A 17 13.30 7.44 10.81
CA ASN A 17 13.57 8.49 11.77
C ASN A 17 14.36 9.60 11.07
N ALA A 18 13.65 10.63 10.59
CA ALA A 18 14.23 11.72 9.80
C ALA A 18 15.32 12.53 10.55
N CYS A 19 15.35 12.49 11.88
CA CYS A 19 16.30 13.26 12.72
C CYS A 19 17.36 12.41 13.45
N GLY A 20 17.57 11.16 13.05
CA GLY A 20 18.59 10.30 13.67
C GLY A 20 18.31 9.98 15.15
N LYS A 21 19.33 9.57 15.92
CA LYS A 21 19.17 8.99 17.27
C LYS A 21 18.62 9.96 18.34
N SER A 22 18.54 11.26 18.08
CA SER A 22 18.44 12.27 19.15
C SER A 22 17.03 12.78 19.48
N THR A 23 16.01 12.59 18.64
CA THR A 23 14.66 13.13 18.94
C THR A 23 13.56 12.15 18.55
N ARG A 24 12.89 11.56 19.57
CA ARG A 24 11.65 10.77 19.39
C ARG A 24 10.50 11.55 18.74
N LEU A 25 10.64 12.87 18.62
CA LEU A 25 9.58 13.82 18.25
C LEU A 25 9.45 14.06 16.75
N ALA A 26 10.41 13.65 15.91
CA ALA A 26 10.43 13.96 14.47
C ALA A 26 10.46 12.71 13.58
N ARG A 27 9.58 11.75 13.85
CA ARG A 27 9.31 10.65 12.90
C ARG A 27 8.33 11.13 11.84
N ILE A 28 8.86 11.69 10.76
CA ILE A 28 8.09 12.10 9.59
C ILE A 28 8.06 10.93 8.59
N ARG A 29 6.91 10.66 7.98
CA ARG A 29 6.77 9.51 7.08
C ARG A 29 6.12 9.94 5.77
N PRO A 30 6.85 9.91 4.67
CA PRO A 30 6.29 10.24 3.37
C PRO A 30 5.51 9.05 2.80
N ILE A 31 4.40 9.37 2.15
CA ILE A 31 3.71 8.52 1.19
C ILE A 31 4.21 8.97 -0.17
N MET A 32 5.03 8.16 -0.85
CA MET A 32 5.57 8.55 -2.15
C MET A 32 5.02 7.66 -3.27
N LEU A 33 4.91 8.23 -4.46
CA LEU A 33 4.64 7.51 -5.70
C LEU A 33 5.86 7.64 -6.62
N ILE A 34 6.30 6.51 -7.15
CA ILE A 34 7.49 6.40 -8.01
C ILE A 34 7.03 5.96 -9.39
N CYS A 35 7.40 6.70 -10.44
CA CYS A 35 7.03 6.37 -11.81
C CYS A 35 7.89 5.24 -12.37
N LEU A 36 7.28 4.09 -12.67
CA LEU A 36 7.96 2.90 -13.19
C LEU A 36 8.23 2.99 -14.70
N ASN A 37 7.57 3.90 -15.41
CA ASN A 37 7.82 4.17 -16.83
C ASN A 37 9.19 4.83 -17.08
N LEU A 38 9.84 5.36 -16.04
CA LEU A 38 11.19 5.91 -16.12
C LEU A 38 12.25 4.80 -16.06
N LEU A 39 13.42 5.08 -16.62
CA LEU A 39 14.60 4.21 -16.50
C LEU A 39 14.97 4.04 -15.02
N PRO A 40 15.42 2.84 -14.58
CA PRO A 40 15.73 2.58 -13.18
C PRO A 40 16.66 3.61 -12.51
N SER A 41 17.63 4.16 -13.24
CA SER A 41 18.55 5.18 -12.74
C SER A 41 17.88 6.50 -12.38
N GLU A 42 16.75 6.83 -13.01
CA GLU A 42 16.09 8.14 -12.89
C GLU A 42 14.93 8.14 -11.88
N ARG A 43 14.41 6.95 -11.54
CA ARG A 43 13.17 6.80 -10.76
C ARG A 43 13.20 7.47 -9.39
N LEU A 44 14.38 7.49 -8.77
CA LEU A 44 14.57 7.99 -7.40
C LEU A 44 15.23 9.37 -7.38
N ASN A 45 15.40 10.01 -8.55
CA ASN A 45 15.81 11.41 -8.54
C ASN A 45 14.70 12.24 -7.86
N PRO A 46 15.05 13.23 -7.02
CA PRO A 46 14.07 14.02 -6.27
C PRO A 46 12.96 14.63 -7.15
N GLU A 47 13.26 15.00 -8.39
CA GLU A 47 12.31 15.57 -9.36
C GLU A 47 11.31 14.55 -9.92
N ASN A 48 11.58 13.25 -9.81
CA ASN A 48 10.77 12.16 -10.37
C ASN A 48 9.94 11.41 -9.31
N VAL A 49 10.04 11.82 -8.04
CA VAL A 49 9.31 11.23 -6.92
C VAL A 49 8.17 12.15 -6.50
N TYR A 50 6.94 11.65 -6.55
CA TYR A 50 5.76 12.40 -6.13
C TYR A 50 5.44 12.10 -4.66
N VAL A 51 5.50 13.11 -3.79
CA VAL A 51 5.09 12.98 -2.38
C VAL A 51 3.59 13.20 -2.28
N ALA A 52 2.83 12.11 -2.19
CA ALA A 52 1.37 12.13 -2.07
C ALA A 52 0.88 12.54 -0.67
N GLY A 53 1.72 12.41 0.35
CA GLY A 53 1.36 12.79 1.70
C GLY A 53 2.50 12.66 2.69
N ILE A 54 2.33 13.29 3.86
CA ILE A 54 3.26 13.20 4.97
C ILE A 54 2.47 12.85 6.23
N ILE A 55 2.77 11.69 6.82
CA ILE A 55 2.17 11.24 8.08
C ILE A 55 2.98 11.83 9.24
N PRO A 56 2.37 12.63 10.11
CA PRO A 56 3.07 13.23 11.24
C PRO A 56 3.44 12.18 12.31
N GLY A 57 4.55 12.43 12.99
CA GLY A 57 5.00 11.67 14.16
C GLY A 57 4.29 12.09 15.45
N PRO A 58 4.66 11.53 16.62
CA PRO A 58 5.79 10.62 16.83
C PRO A 58 5.42 9.14 16.71
N LYS A 59 4.14 8.81 16.91
CA LYS A 59 3.65 7.42 16.87
C LYS A 59 3.34 6.99 15.46
N GLU A 60 3.55 5.71 15.23
CA GLU A 60 3.14 4.99 14.04
C GLU A 60 1.60 4.89 14.01
N PRO A 61 0.91 5.28 12.91
CA PRO A 61 -0.50 4.94 12.74
C PRO A 61 -0.78 3.45 12.90
N THR A 62 -1.97 3.18 13.42
CA THR A 62 -2.60 1.86 13.33
C THR A 62 -2.97 1.56 11.87
N ALA A 63 -3.26 0.30 11.54
CA ALA A 63 -3.73 -0.07 10.19
C ALA A 63 -4.97 0.74 9.78
N LEU A 64 -5.95 0.89 10.70
CA LEU A 64 -7.15 1.68 10.46
C LEU A 64 -6.86 3.18 10.23
N GLN A 65 -5.93 3.76 11.00
CA GLN A 65 -5.52 5.16 10.78
C GLN A 65 -4.83 5.35 9.43
N LEU A 66 -3.97 4.39 9.04
CA LEU A 66 -3.30 4.42 7.74
C LEU A 66 -4.31 4.33 6.60
N ASP A 67 -5.33 3.47 6.72
CA ASP A 67 -6.42 3.34 5.74
C ASP A 67 -7.16 4.68 5.53
N TYR A 68 -7.54 5.36 6.62
CA TYR A 68 -8.15 6.70 6.53
C TYR A 68 -7.23 7.74 5.88
N LEU A 69 -5.93 7.70 6.16
CA LEU A 69 -4.95 8.61 5.56
C LEU A 69 -4.76 8.36 4.05
N LEU A 70 -4.86 7.10 3.61
CA LEU A 70 -4.72 6.72 2.20
C LEU A 70 -6.02 6.91 1.40
N MET A 71 -7.17 7.01 2.06
CA MET A 71 -8.48 7.10 1.40
C MET A 71 -8.58 8.19 0.32
N PRO A 72 -8.08 9.44 0.53
CA PRO A 72 -8.10 10.47 -0.52
C PRO A 72 -7.27 10.07 -1.75
N LEU A 73 -6.06 9.56 -1.52
CA LEU A 73 -5.17 9.10 -2.59
C LEU A 73 -5.79 7.92 -3.36
N ILE A 74 -6.38 6.95 -2.65
CA ILE A 74 -7.06 5.80 -3.27
C ILE A 74 -8.24 6.27 -4.14
N LYS A 75 -8.96 7.30 -3.71
CA LYS A 75 -10.07 7.87 -4.50
C LYS A 75 -9.56 8.45 -5.82
N GLU A 76 -8.52 9.29 -5.76
CA GLU A 76 -7.90 9.86 -6.97
C GLU A 76 -7.34 8.77 -7.89
N LEU A 77 -6.65 7.76 -7.34
CA LEU A 77 -6.14 6.65 -8.13
C LEU A 77 -7.25 5.84 -8.81
N LYS A 78 -8.42 5.68 -8.18
CA LYS A 78 -9.57 5.02 -8.80
C LYS A 78 -10.14 5.83 -9.97
N GLU A 79 -10.18 7.15 -9.84
CA GLU A 79 -10.59 8.04 -10.93
C GLU A 79 -9.58 7.96 -12.09
N LEU A 80 -8.28 8.05 -11.80
CA LEU A 80 -7.22 7.94 -12.79
C LEU A 80 -7.10 6.55 -13.42
N TRP A 81 -7.54 5.49 -12.75
CA TRP A 81 -7.61 4.15 -13.32
C TRP A 81 -8.65 4.04 -14.44
N GLN A 82 -9.81 4.73 -14.31
CA GLN A 82 -10.80 4.82 -15.38
C GLN A 82 -10.29 5.66 -16.56
N GLY A 83 -9.32 6.52 -16.29
CA GLY A 83 -8.63 7.36 -17.24
C GLY A 83 -9.06 8.81 -17.19
N TYR A 84 -8.15 9.70 -17.58
CA TYR A 84 -8.32 11.13 -17.52
C TYR A 84 -7.90 11.80 -18.83
N HIS A 85 -8.76 12.67 -19.36
CA HIS A 85 -8.48 13.47 -20.54
C HIS A 85 -7.92 14.83 -20.13
N PHE A 86 -6.65 15.06 -20.43
CA PHE A 86 -6.04 16.38 -20.36
C PHE A 86 -6.43 17.21 -21.57
N SER A 87 -6.70 18.48 -21.31
CA SER A 87 -7.00 19.47 -22.36
C SER A 87 -5.82 19.61 -23.34
N PRO A 88 -6.11 19.99 -24.60
CA PRO A 88 -5.09 20.35 -25.57
C PRO A 88 -4.03 21.30 -25.02
N THR A 89 -2.77 21.02 -25.35
CA THR A 89 -1.63 21.89 -25.09
C THR A 89 -1.02 22.34 -26.42
N SER A 90 -0.16 23.37 -26.42
CA SER A 90 0.55 23.81 -27.63
C SER A 90 1.34 22.67 -28.30
N THR A 91 1.86 21.74 -27.50
CA THR A 91 2.62 20.57 -27.96
C THR A 91 1.75 19.36 -28.28
N VAL A 92 0.53 19.28 -27.73
CA VAL A 92 -0.42 18.18 -27.98
C VAL A 92 -1.80 18.78 -28.25
N PRO A 93 -2.07 19.22 -29.50
CA PRO A 93 -3.32 19.89 -29.85
C PRO A 93 -4.57 19.00 -29.73
N SER A 94 -4.40 17.68 -29.71
CA SER A 94 -5.50 16.72 -29.49
C SER A 94 -5.84 16.52 -28.01
N GLY A 95 -5.08 17.10 -27.09
CA GLY A 95 -5.07 16.66 -25.69
C GLY A 95 -4.47 15.26 -25.53
N SER A 96 -4.47 14.75 -24.31
CA SER A 96 -3.92 13.43 -24.00
C SER A 96 -4.82 12.66 -23.05
N PHE A 97 -4.94 11.36 -23.27
CA PHE A 97 -5.64 10.45 -22.38
C PHE A 97 -4.63 9.59 -21.62
N ILE A 98 -4.76 9.54 -20.29
CA ILE A 98 -3.90 8.69 -19.47
C ILE A 98 -4.72 7.82 -18.55
N CYS A 99 -4.20 6.64 -18.21
CA CYS A 99 -4.64 5.85 -17.08
C CYS A 99 -3.48 5.72 -16.09
N VAL A 100 -3.76 5.62 -14.80
CA VAL A 100 -2.74 5.38 -13.77
C VAL A 100 -3.00 4.06 -13.05
N SER A 101 -1.96 3.28 -12.82
CA SER A 101 -2.01 2.01 -12.10
C SER A 101 -0.93 1.91 -11.04
N ILE A 102 -1.26 1.41 -9.85
CA ILE A 102 -0.27 1.01 -8.85
C ILE A 102 0.10 -0.46 -9.11
N LEU A 103 1.35 -0.73 -9.48
CA LEU A 103 1.81 -2.11 -9.73
C LEU A 103 2.44 -2.75 -8.51
N THR A 104 3.15 -1.98 -7.69
CA THR A 104 3.86 -2.52 -6.53
C THR A 104 3.80 -1.58 -5.33
N ALA A 105 3.88 -2.17 -4.14
CA ALA A 105 4.14 -1.47 -2.90
C ALA A 105 5.58 -1.77 -2.47
N ILE A 106 6.39 -0.73 -2.31
CA ILE A 106 7.76 -0.81 -1.81
C ILE A 106 7.73 -0.39 -0.35
N VAL A 107 7.63 -1.38 0.52
CA VAL A 107 7.36 -1.21 1.95
C VAL A 107 8.08 -2.33 2.71
N ASP A 108 8.43 -2.07 3.97
CA ASP A 108 8.87 -3.16 4.85
C ASP A 108 7.67 -4.07 5.21
N VAL A 109 7.96 -5.21 5.85
CA VAL A 109 6.91 -6.19 6.18
C VAL A 109 5.86 -5.59 7.13
N VAL A 110 6.26 -4.76 8.09
CA VAL A 110 5.36 -4.17 9.09
C VAL A 110 4.38 -3.18 8.44
N ALA A 111 4.87 -2.30 7.57
CA ALA A 111 4.08 -1.37 6.80
C ALA A 111 3.21 -2.10 5.76
N MET A 112 3.72 -3.17 5.14
CA MET A 112 2.95 -4.02 4.23
C MET A 112 1.70 -4.54 4.91
N HIS A 113 1.83 -5.18 6.09
CA HIS A 113 0.67 -5.69 6.83
C HIS A 113 -0.37 -4.62 7.13
N LYS A 114 0.04 -3.37 7.40
CA LYS A 114 -0.91 -2.28 7.64
C LYS A 114 -1.58 -1.80 6.36
N LEU A 115 -0.81 -1.68 5.29
CA LEU A 115 -1.30 -1.28 3.97
C LEU A 115 -2.30 -2.31 3.42
N THR A 116 -2.07 -3.59 3.66
CA THR A 116 -2.89 -4.70 3.16
C THR A 116 -3.97 -5.15 4.15
N VAL A 117 -4.02 -4.58 5.36
CA VAL A 117 -4.95 -4.97 6.44
C VAL A 117 -4.78 -6.45 6.83
N PHE A 118 -3.54 -6.85 7.06
CA PHE A 118 -3.15 -8.14 7.62
C PHE A 118 -2.60 -7.97 9.05
N ILE A 119 -2.62 -9.07 9.80
CA ILE A 119 -2.00 -9.20 11.12
C ILE A 119 -0.51 -8.87 11.10
N SER A 120 0.03 -8.36 12.21
CA SER A 120 1.48 -8.16 12.35
C SER A 120 2.26 -9.47 12.20
N HIS A 121 3.50 -9.38 11.74
CA HIS A 121 4.45 -10.49 11.61
C HIS A 121 4.56 -11.44 12.84
N SER A 122 4.13 -11.00 14.03
CA SER A 122 4.14 -11.78 15.26
C SER A 122 2.91 -12.68 15.47
N GLY A 123 1.84 -12.51 14.70
CA GLY A 123 0.59 -13.25 14.86
C GLY A 123 0.61 -14.66 14.25
N ASN A 124 -0.51 -15.39 14.40
CA ASN A 124 -0.60 -16.76 13.90
C ASN A 124 -0.59 -16.82 12.36
N HIS A 125 -1.22 -15.86 11.71
CA HIS A 125 -1.18 -15.64 10.26
C HIS A 125 -0.20 -14.51 9.96
N PHE A 126 1.06 -14.86 9.70
CA PHE A 126 2.16 -13.89 9.60
C PHE A 126 2.55 -13.54 8.16
N CYS A 127 2.02 -14.26 7.17
CA CYS A 127 2.37 -14.08 5.76
C CYS A 127 1.25 -13.33 5.02
N ASN A 128 1.61 -12.39 4.14
CA ASN A 128 0.64 -11.70 3.28
C ASN A 128 0.21 -12.53 2.06
N PHE A 129 0.97 -13.59 1.75
CA PHE A 129 0.77 -14.41 0.55
C PHE A 129 0.10 -15.73 0.88
N CYS A 130 0.45 -16.34 2.02
CA CYS A 130 -0.03 -17.65 2.38
C CYS A 130 -0.78 -17.73 3.71
N THR A 131 -1.70 -18.70 3.80
CA THR A 131 -2.54 -18.98 4.97
C THR A 131 -1.86 -19.91 5.98
N ILE A 132 -0.54 -20.12 5.86
CA ILE A 132 0.23 -20.96 6.78
C ILE A 132 0.21 -20.33 8.17
N GLN A 133 -0.06 -21.16 9.17
CA GLN A 133 -0.02 -20.74 10.56
C GLN A 133 1.40 -20.83 11.12
N LYS A 134 1.71 -20.02 12.13
CA LYS A 134 3.03 -19.99 12.77
C LYS A 134 3.47 -21.37 13.31
N ALA A 135 2.52 -22.19 13.75
CA ALA A 135 2.79 -23.56 14.19
C ALA A 135 3.32 -24.48 13.07
N GLN A 136 3.07 -24.12 11.82
CA GLN A 136 3.40 -24.86 10.61
C GLN A 136 4.51 -24.16 9.79
N ILE A 137 5.26 -23.24 10.41
CA ILE A 137 6.28 -22.44 9.70
C ILE A 137 7.39 -23.28 9.04
N GLU A 138 7.64 -24.47 9.57
CA GLU A 138 8.63 -25.42 9.06
C GLU A 138 8.09 -26.28 7.89
N GLU A 139 6.80 -26.18 7.55
CA GLU A 139 6.22 -26.89 6.41
C GLU A 139 6.64 -26.23 5.10
N ILE A 140 7.58 -26.86 4.39
CA ILE A 140 8.13 -26.37 3.11
C ILE A 140 7.75 -27.35 2.00
N GLY A 141 7.01 -26.88 0.98
CA GLY A 141 6.72 -27.70 -0.19
C GLY A 141 5.83 -27.04 -1.25
N PRO A 142 6.00 -27.36 -2.54
CA PRO A 142 5.21 -26.79 -3.64
C PRO A 142 3.74 -27.24 -3.66
N GLN A 143 3.38 -28.29 -2.92
CA GLN A 143 2.00 -28.78 -2.76
C GLN A 143 1.15 -27.96 -1.77
N LEU A 144 1.73 -26.97 -1.11
CA LEU A 144 1.03 -26.12 -0.15
C LEU A 144 0.24 -25.04 -0.91
N LEU A 145 -0.98 -25.37 -1.36
CA LEU A 145 -1.95 -24.47 -1.99
C LEU A 145 -2.56 -23.45 -1.00
N TYR A 146 -1.76 -22.96 -0.05
CA TYR A 146 -2.21 -22.10 1.03
C TYR A 146 -2.16 -20.64 0.61
N THR A 147 -2.78 -20.24 -0.50
CA THR A 147 -2.73 -18.83 -0.93
C THR A 147 -3.92 -18.03 -0.41
N HIS A 148 -3.68 -16.81 0.04
CA HIS A 148 -4.77 -15.87 0.27
C HIS A 148 -5.48 -15.53 -1.04
N SER A 149 -6.80 -15.70 -1.08
CA SER A 149 -7.63 -15.16 -2.16
C SER A 149 -8.02 -13.72 -1.82
N TYR A 150 -7.92 -12.83 -2.80
CA TYR A 150 -8.39 -11.44 -2.67
C TYR A 150 -9.88 -11.38 -2.26
N GLN A 151 -10.72 -12.25 -2.83
CA GLN A 151 -12.15 -12.32 -2.50
C GLN A 151 -12.36 -12.71 -1.04
N ASN A 152 -11.64 -13.73 -0.56
CA ASN A 152 -11.73 -14.16 0.84
C ASN A 152 -11.25 -13.04 1.77
N HIS A 153 -10.09 -12.45 1.50
CA HIS A 153 -9.54 -11.34 2.27
C HIS A 153 -10.52 -10.17 2.39
N LYS A 154 -11.07 -9.73 1.25
CA LYS A 154 -12.06 -8.66 1.19
C LYS A 154 -13.33 -9.00 1.98
N SER A 155 -13.79 -10.26 1.89
CA SER A 155 -14.97 -10.71 2.65
C SER A 155 -14.71 -10.71 4.16
N THR A 156 -13.51 -11.08 4.60
CA THR A 156 -13.12 -11.08 6.01
C THR A 156 -13.01 -9.66 6.56
N ILE A 157 -12.38 -8.74 5.81
CA ILE A 157 -12.33 -7.31 6.18
C ILE A 157 -13.76 -6.77 6.34
N ALA A 158 -14.66 -7.08 5.40
CA ALA A 158 -16.05 -6.64 5.48
C ALA A 158 -16.74 -7.19 6.74
N LYS A 159 -16.55 -8.49 7.06
CA LYS A 159 -17.07 -9.07 8.31
C LYS A 159 -16.51 -8.37 9.54
N TRP A 160 -15.21 -8.06 9.56
CA TRP A 160 -14.55 -7.36 10.66
C TRP A 160 -15.08 -5.93 10.84
N LEU A 161 -15.30 -5.18 9.76
CA LEU A 161 -15.81 -3.80 9.79
C LEU A 161 -17.20 -3.70 10.42
N TRP A 162 -18.07 -4.68 10.17
CA TRP A 162 -19.44 -4.71 10.69
C TRP A 162 -19.60 -5.51 11.99
N ALA A 163 -18.51 -6.08 12.52
CA ALA A 163 -18.51 -6.88 13.73
C ALA A 163 -18.46 -6.02 15.00
N THR A 164 -18.99 -6.56 16.09
CA THR A 164 -18.76 -5.98 17.43
C THR A 164 -17.29 -6.10 17.85
N PRO A 165 -16.78 -5.27 18.78
CA PRO A 165 -15.39 -5.36 19.22
C PRO A 165 -14.96 -6.76 19.70
N LYS A 166 -15.86 -7.51 20.36
CA LYS A 166 -15.59 -8.90 20.77
C LYS A 166 -15.44 -9.83 19.56
N GLN A 167 -16.29 -9.68 18.55
CA GLN A 167 -16.23 -10.48 17.32
C GLN A 167 -15.03 -10.12 16.46
N GLN A 168 -14.65 -8.84 16.41
CA GLN A 168 -13.44 -8.38 15.72
C GLN A 168 -12.19 -9.12 16.21
N HIS A 169 -12.03 -9.28 17.53
CA HIS A 169 -10.94 -10.06 18.09
C HIS A 169 -10.95 -11.54 17.65
N SER A 170 -12.13 -12.15 17.58
CA SER A 170 -12.27 -13.54 17.11
C SER A 170 -11.90 -13.67 15.64
N ILE A 171 -12.43 -12.79 14.78
CA ILE A 171 -12.16 -12.76 13.34
C ILE A 171 -10.66 -12.52 13.09
N PHE A 172 -10.07 -11.60 13.85
CA PHE A 172 -8.65 -11.30 13.80
C PHE A 172 -7.80 -12.53 14.11
N SER A 173 -8.12 -13.25 15.18
CA SER A 173 -7.39 -14.47 15.56
C SER A 173 -7.54 -15.60 14.54
N GLU A 174 -8.72 -15.75 13.95
CA GLU A 174 -9.06 -16.86 13.07
C GLU A 174 -8.53 -16.67 11.64
N TYR A 175 -8.60 -15.45 11.10
CA TYR A 175 -8.34 -15.18 9.68
C TYR A 175 -7.12 -14.29 9.42
N GLY A 176 -6.56 -13.65 10.45
CA GLY A 176 -5.38 -12.80 10.28
C GLY A 176 -5.65 -11.40 9.72
N VAL A 177 -6.88 -10.90 9.90
CA VAL A 177 -7.36 -9.60 9.39
C VAL A 177 -7.78 -8.70 10.53
#